data_AF-A0A0B8QLA0-F1
#
_entry.id   AF-A0A0B8QLA0-F1
#
_cell.length_a   1.000
_cell.length_b   1.000
_cell.length_c   1.000
_cell.angle_alpha   90.00
_cell.angle_beta   90.00
_cell.angle_gamma   90.00
#
_symmetry.space_group_name_H-M   'P 1'
#
loop_
_entity.id
_entity.type
_entity.pdbx_description
1 polymer ?
#
loop_
_entity_poly.entity_id
_entity_poly.type
_entity_poly.pdbx_seq_one_letter_code
_entity_poly.pdbx_strand_id
1 'polypeptide(L)'
;MLSANIYDANTQQRKFQPYEIFERNGLKIAVVGLTTEDTAKIGNPEYIKGLEFRDPKPEAKKVLEKLEANEQPDITIALTHMGHYQDGNHGGNAPGDVALARYLPEGSLDMIIGGHSQEPVCMEGPNLVKKQFKPGDDCKPDQQNGTWIMQAYEWGKYVGRADYEYKNGELELKSYKLIPIN
;
A
#
# COMPACT_ATOMS: atom_id res chain seq x y z
N MET A 1 1.74 13.38 6.34
CA MET A 1 2.12 12.02 6.76
C MET A 1 0.84 11.32 7.15
N LEU A 2 0.61 10.10 6.65
CA LEU A 2 -0.63 9.35 6.88
C LEU A 2 -0.33 8.03 7.61
N SER A 3 -1.18 7.65 8.56
CA SER A 3 -1.20 6.30 9.13
C SER A 3 -2.53 6.09 9.87
N ALA A 4 -3.30 5.09 9.45
CA ALA A 4 -4.60 4.77 10.03
C ALA A 4 -4.52 3.83 11.23
N ASN A 5 -3.40 3.12 11.41
CA ASN A 5 -3.27 2.04 12.38
C ASN A 5 -2.31 2.33 13.53
N ILE A 6 -1.78 3.57 13.63
CA ILE A 6 -1.03 4.01 14.80
C ILE A 6 -1.93 4.81 15.72
N TYR A 7 -2.01 4.38 16.98
CA TYR A 7 -2.83 4.98 18.01
C TYR A 7 -1.96 5.51 19.16
N ASP A 8 -2.42 6.56 19.80
CA ASP A 8 -1.94 6.95 21.12
C ASP A 8 -2.54 5.98 22.15
N ALA A 9 -1.69 5.27 22.88
CA ALA A 9 -2.10 4.17 23.76
C ALA A 9 -2.99 4.64 24.92
N ASN A 10 -2.84 5.89 25.38
CA ASN A 10 -3.60 6.43 26.51
C ASN A 10 -4.99 6.89 26.07
N THR A 11 -5.06 7.65 24.98
CA THR A 11 -6.31 8.26 24.49
C THR A 11 -7.10 7.33 23.58
N GLN A 12 -6.47 6.28 23.06
CA GLN A 12 -7.05 5.35 22.08
C GLN A 12 -7.52 6.06 20.80
N GLN A 13 -6.91 7.22 20.50
CA GLN A 13 -7.12 8.00 19.28
C GLN A 13 -5.99 7.74 18.28
N ARG A 14 -6.30 7.85 16.99
CA ARG A 14 -5.26 7.78 15.94
C ARG A 14 -4.24 8.88 16.14
N LYS A 15 -2.96 8.54 16.08
CA LYS A 15 -1.86 9.50 16.24
C LYS A 15 -1.67 10.37 14.99
N PHE A 16 -2.02 9.83 13.83
CA PHE A 16 -1.88 10.48 12.53
C PHE A 16 -3.20 10.50 11.78
N GLN A 17 -3.26 11.35 10.76
CA GLN A 17 -4.37 11.36 9.84
C GLN A 17 -4.44 10.02 9.08
N PRO A 18 -5.61 9.37 9.01
CA PRO A 18 -5.73 8.04 8.41
C PRO A 18 -5.68 8.04 6.89
N TYR A 19 -6.23 9.09 6.26
CA TYR A 19 -6.32 9.24 4.82
C TYR A 19 -6.35 10.71 4.41
N GLU A 20 -6.08 10.97 3.14
CA GLU A 20 -6.25 12.28 2.48
C GLU A 20 -7.13 12.09 1.23
N ILE A 21 -7.97 13.08 0.91
CA ILE A 21 -8.76 13.12 -0.33
C ILE A 21 -8.13 14.13 -1.29
N PHE A 22 -7.96 13.73 -2.54
CA PHE A 22 -7.49 14.59 -3.61
C PHE A 22 -8.54 14.67 -4.71
N GLU A 23 -8.88 15.89 -5.13
CA GLU A 23 -9.70 16.11 -6.31
C GLU A 23 -8.82 16.41 -7.52
N ARG A 24 -8.95 15.62 -8.59
CA ARG A 24 -8.18 15.81 -9.83
C ARG A 24 -9.07 15.53 -11.03
N ASN A 25 -9.18 16.51 -11.92
CA ASN A 25 -9.98 16.38 -13.15
C ASN A 25 -11.43 15.89 -12.91
N GLY A 26 -12.03 16.31 -11.78
CA GLY A 26 -13.38 15.90 -11.38
C GLY A 26 -13.47 14.54 -10.69
N LEU A 27 -12.36 13.82 -10.52
CA LEU A 27 -12.31 12.56 -9.78
C LEU A 27 -11.89 12.79 -8.32
N LYS A 28 -12.53 12.08 -7.41
CA LYS A 28 -12.18 12.01 -5.99
C LYS A 28 -11.27 10.80 -5.74
N ILE A 29 -10.05 11.07 -5.28
CA ILE A 29 -9.03 10.06 -5.01
C ILE A 29 -8.76 10.00 -3.51
N ALA A 30 -9.05 8.87 -2.88
CA ALA A 30 -8.72 8.62 -1.48
C ALA A 30 -7.37 7.92 -1.35
N VAL A 31 -6.48 8.45 -0.52
CA VAL A 31 -5.18 7.82 -0.19
C VAL A 31 -5.16 7.48 1.29
N VAL A 32 -5.16 6.19 1.63
CA VAL A 32 -5.13 5.66 3.00
C VAL A 32 -3.69 5.32 3.40
N GLY A 33 -3.21 5.81 4.55
CA GLY A 33 -1.87 5.48 5.05
C GLY A 33 -1.88 4.27 5.98
N LEU A 34 -0.92 3.35 5.82
CA LEU A 34 -0.75 2.20 6.73
C LEU A 34 0.73 1.95 7.06
N THR A 35 0.99 1.51 8.29
CA THR A 35 2.35 1.24 8.79
C THR A 35 2.44 -0.19 9.33
N THR A 36 3.52 -0.91 9.06
CA THR A 36 3.71 -2.26 9.63
C THR A 36 3.58 -2.27 11.16
N GLU A 37 2.90 -3.29 11.69
CA GLU A 37 2.78 -3.50 13.15
C GLU A 37 4.11 -3.93 13.79
N ASP A 38 5.06 -4.43 13.00
CA ASP A 38 6.38 -4.81 13.51
C ASP A 38 7.18 -3.63 14.06
N THR A 39 6.82 -2.38 13.74
CA THR A 39 7.45 -1.20 14.36
C THR A 39 7.36 -1.25 15.89
N ALA A 40 6.31 -1.84 16.46
CA ALA A 40 6.19 -2.06 17.90
C ALA A 40 7.25 -3.03 18.46
N LYS A 41 7.73 -3.96 17.64
CA LYS A 41 8.71 -4.99 18.02
C LYS A 41 10.16 -4.55 17.76
N ILE A 42 10.41 -3.84 16.66
CA ILE A 42 11.76 -3.51 16.18
C ILE A 42 12.20 -2.06 16.48
N GLY A 43 11.23 -1.18 16.76
CA GLY A 43 11.51 0.23 17.03
C GLY A 43 12.19 0.43 18.38
N ASN A 44 12.94 1.54 18.52
CA ASN A 44 13.50 1.91 19.82
C ASN A 44 12.36 2.20 20.82
N PRO A 45 12.24 1.43 21.93
CA PRO A 45 11.16 1.58 22.90
C PRO A 45 11.01 3.00 23.45
N GLU A 46 12.09 3.78 23.51
CA GLU A 46 12.05 5.17 23.96
C GLU A 46 11.15 6.05 23.08
N TYR A 47 11.19 5.85 21.76
CA TYR A 47 10.48 6.68 20.79
C TYR A 47 9.08 6.19 20.45
N ILE A 48 8.82 4.90 20.68
CA ILE A 48 7.49 4.29 20.45
C ILE A 48 6.68 4.15 21.74
N LYS A 49 7.22 4.59 22.88
CA LYS A 49 6.50 4.56 24.15
C LYS A 49 5.20 5.37 24.04
N GLY A 50 4.09 4.73 24.42
CA GLY A 50 2.76 5.36 24.36
C GLY A 50 2.13 5.31 22.96
N LEU A 51 2.74 4.64 21.99
CA LEU A 51 2.12 4.32 20.71
C LEU A 51 1.68 2.85 20.69
N GLU A 52 0.55 2.61 20.05
CA GLU A 52 0.01 1.29 19.76
C GLU A 52 -0.06 1.12 18.24
N PHE A 53 0.63 0.12 17.71
CA PHE A 53 0.59 -0.24 16.29
C PHE A 53 -0.38 -1.40 16.12
N ARG A 54 -1.57 -1.12 15.59
CA ARG A 54 -2.63 -2.12 15.37
C ARG A 54 -2.45 -2.84 14.04
N ASP A 55 -3.08 -4.01 13.92
CA ASP A 55 -3.12 -4.76 12.66
C ASP A 55 -3.66 -3.85 11.53
N PRO A 56 -2.86 -3.59 10.49
CA PRO A 56 -3.25 -2.73 9.37
C PRO A 56 -4.51 -3.23 8.64
N LYS A 57 -4.75 -4.55 8.58
CA LYS A 57 -5.85 -5.14 7.80
C LYS A 57 -7.25 -4.73 8.30
N PRO A 58 -7.61 -4.98 9.58
CA PRO A 58 -8.87 -4.50 10.12
C PRO A 58 -8.96 -2.97 10.19
N GLU A 59 -7.84 -2.26 10.38
CA GLU A 59 -7.86 -0.79 10.38
C GLU A 59 -8.11 -0.22 8.98
N ALA A 60 -7.52 -0.81 7.94
CA ALA A 60 -7.80 -0.47 6.54
C ALA A 60 -9.29 -0.69 6.24
N LYS A 61 -9.84 -1.87 6.56
CA LYS A 61 -11.26 -2.16 6.36
C LYS A 61 -12.17 -1.11 7.01
N LYS A 62 -11.93 -0.75 8.27
CA LYS A 62 -12.71 0.29 8.98
C LYS A 62 -12.62 1.67 8.32
N VAL A 63 -11.46 2.03 7.74
CA VAL A 63 -11.30 3.31 7.05
C VAL A 63 -12.00 3.28 5.69
N LEU A 64 -11.86 2.20 4.93
CA LEU A 64 -12.49 2.03 3.63
C LEU A 64 -14.02 2.03 3.74
N GLU A 65 -14.59 1.36 4.73
CA GLU A 65 -16.04 1.41 5.00
C GLU A 65 -16.53 2.84 5.29
N LYS A 66 -15.71 3.65 5.98
CA LYS A 66 -16.04 5.07 6.24
C LYS A 66 -15.89 5.94 4.99
N LEU A 67 -14.88 5.69 4.17
CA LEU A 67 -14.69 6.39 2.90
C LEU A 67 -15.85 6.11 1.95
N GLU A 68 -16.25 4.85 1.83
CA GLU A 68 -17.40 4.47 1.01
C GLU A 68 -18.69 5.15 1.49
N ALA A 69 -18.95 5.13 2.81
CA ALA A 69 -20.19 5.69 3.35
C ALA A 69 -20.29 7.23 3.26
N ASN A 70 -19.17 7.96 3.33
CA ASN A 70 -19.18 9.41 3.48
C ASN A 70 -18.59 10.16 2.28
N GLU A 71 -17.60 9.57 1.62
CA GLU A 71 -16.82 10.23 0.57
C GLU A 71 -17.12 9.69 -0.82
N GLN A 72 -17.41 8.39 -0.97
CA GLN A 72 -17.62 7.71 -2.25
C GLN A 72 -16.51 8.05 -3.27
N PRO A 73 -15.24 7.75 -2.96
CA PRO A 73 -14.13 8.07 -3.86
C PRO A 73 -14.21 7.25 -5.15
N ASP A 74 -13.85 7.87 -6.27
CA ASP A 74 -13.75 7.20 -7.57
C ASP A 74 -12.53 6.26 -7.65
N ILE A 75 -11.48 6.58 -6.89
CA ILE A 75 -10.22 5.83 -6.83
C ILE A 75 -9.76 5.74 -5.38
N THR A 76 -9.42 4.53 -4.94
CA THR A 76 -8.89 4.29 -3.59
C THR A 76 -7.51 3.64 -3.61
N ILE A 77 -6.55 4.33 -3.01
CA ILE A 77 -5.13 3.96 -2.94
C ILE A 77 -4.77 3.69 -1.49
N ALA A 78 -4.10 2.57 -1.22
CA ALA A 78 -3.40 2.38 0.04
C ALA A 78 -1.91 2.71 -0.13
N LEU A 79 -1.43 3.71 0.60
CA LEU A 79 -0.01 4.05 0.73
C LEU A 79 0.54 3.34 1.97
N THR A 80 1.29 2.25 1.76
CA THR A 80 1.66 1.33 2.84
C THR A 80 3.16 1.29 3.07
N HIS A 81 3.54 0.98 4.31
CA HIS A 81 4.89 0.58 4.68
C HIS A 81 4.83 -0.78 5.38
N MET A 82 4.39 -1.81 4.67
CA MET A 82 4.09 -3.15 5.22
C MET A 82 4.93 -4.28 4.60
N GLY A 83 5.43 -4.09 3.39
CA GLY A 83 6.27 -5.08 2.69
C GLY A 83 5.46 -5.91 1.70
N HIS A 84 6.07 -6.15 0.53
CA HIS A 84 5.60 -7.18 -0.39
C HIS A 84 6.33 -8.48 -0.07
N TYR A 85 5.56 -9.55 0.14
CA TYR A 85 6.09 -10.89 0.38
C TYR A 85 5.48 -11.83 -0.65
N GLN A 86 6.32 -12.59 -1.34
CA GLN A 86 5.90 -13.47 -2.43
C GLN A 86 4.82 -14.46 -1.95
N ASP A 87 3.67 -14.47 -2.63
CA ASP A 87 2.48 -15.26 -2.26
C ASP A 87 1.95 -15.00 -0.83
N GLY A 88 2.27 -13.85 -0.24
CA GLY A 88 1.94 -13.54 1.15
C GLY A 88 2.80 -14.28 2.18
N ASN A 89 3.85 -14.99 1.76
CA ASN A 89 4.75 -15.71 2.67
C ASN A 89 5.68 -14.77 3.42
N HIS A 90 5.17 -14.14 4.48
CA HIS A 90 5.86 -13.11 5.27
C HIS A 90 6.86 -13.64 6.29
N GLY A 91 6.94 -14.96 6.50
CA GLY A 91 7.88 -15.59 7.43
C GLY A 91 7.71 -15.06 8.86
N GLY A 92 8.80 -14.59 9.46
CA GLY A 92 8.80 -14.01 10.81
C GLY A 92 8.32 -12.54 10.88
N ASN A 93 8.10 -11.90 9.73
CA ASN A 93 7.60 -10.52 9.67
C ASN A 93 6.08 -10.49 9.89
N ALA A 94 5.55 -9.31 10.16
CA ALA A 94 4.13 -9.03 10.12
C ALA A 94 3.56 -9.25 8.70
N PRO A 95 2.26 -9.58 8.57
CA PRO A 95 1.60 -9.69 7.28
C PRO A 95 1.70 -8.41 6.44
N GLY A 96 2.09 -8.57 5.18
CA GLY A 96 2.35 -7.47 4.24
C GLY A 96 1.20 -7.15 3.27
N ASP A 97 1.55 -6.49 2.17
CA ASP A 97 0.63 -5.94 1.17
C ASP A 97 -0.22 -7.01 0.48
N VAL A 98 0.37 -8.17 0.15
CA VAL A 98 -0.37 -9.31 -0.44
C VAL A 98 -1.44 -9.83 0.52
N ALA A 99 -1.13 -9.91 1.82
CA ALA A 99 -2.08 -10.34 2.84
C ALA A 99 -3.19 -9.29 3.06
N LEU A 100 -2.87 -8.00 2.95
CA LEU A 100 -3.84 -6.91 2.99
C LEU A 100 -4.84 -7.00 1.83
N ALA A 101 -4.33 -7.07 0.60
CA ALA A 101 -5.18 -7.16 -0.60
C ALA A 101 -6.12 -8.37 -0.57
N ARG A 102 -5.63 -9.53 -0.12
CA ARG A 102 -6.43 -10.77 0.03
C ARG A 102 -7.44 -10.73 1.19
N TYR A 103 -7.19 -9.91 2.22
CA TYR A 103 -8.09 -9.79 3.37
C TYR A 103 -9.30 -8.89 3.07
N LEU A 104 -9.09 -7.84 2.27
CA LEU A 104 -10.13 -6.88 1.94
C LEU A 104 -11.12 -7.46 0.90
N PRO A 105 -12.37 -6.99 0.86
CA PRO A 105 -13.26 -7.32 -0.24
C PRO A 105 -12.66 -6.90 -1.59
N GLU A 106 -12.86 -7.70 -2.62
CA GLU A 106 -12.46 -7.35 -3.99
C GLU A 106 -13.03 -5.98 -4.38
N GLY A 107 -12.22 -5.16 -5.04
CA GLY A 107 -12.60 -3.79 -5.43
C GLY A 107 -12.55 -2.73 -4.32
N SER A 108 -12.20 -3.09 -3.08
CA SER A 108 -12.05 -2.09 -2.00
C SER A 108 -10.81 -1.20 -2.14
N LEU A 109 -9.83 -1.63 -2.93
CA LEU A 109 -8.62 -0.87 -3.27
C LEU A 109 -8.31 -1.09 -4.74
N ASP A 110 -8.04 0.00 -5.46
CA ASP A 110 -7.52 -0.08 -6.82
C ASP A 110 -6.03 -0.46 -6.82
N MET A 111 -5.27 0.11 -5.89
CA MET A 111 -3.84 -0.13 -5.79
C MET A 111 -3.28 0.07 -4.38
N ILE A 112 -2.18 -0.65 -4.12
CA ILE A 112 -1.29 -0.49 -2.99
C ILE A 112 0.05 0.04 -3.53
N ILE A 113 0.46 1.20 -3.01
CA ILE A 113 1.81 1.75 -3.19
C ILE A 113 2.60 1.44 -1.93
N GLY A 114 3.40 0.38 -2.02
CA GLY A 114 4.09 -0.22 -0.87
C GLY A 114 5.52 0.27 -0.66
N GLY A 115 6.13 -0.31 0.38
CA GLY A 115 7.49 -0.06 0.84
C GLY A 115 7.92 -1.15 1.84
N HIS A 116 8.85 -0.83 2.73
CA HIS A 116 9.37 -1.71 3.80
C HIS A 116 10.26 -2.86 3.34
N SER A 117 9.79 -3.73 2.44
CA SER A 117 10.60 -4.87 1.98
C SER A 117 11.76 -4.45 1.09
N GLN A 118 11.73 -3.22 0.56
CA GLN A 118 12.78 -2.64 -0.28
C GLN A 118 13.07 -3.51 -1.50
N GLU A 119 12.00 -3.92 -2.19
CA GLU A 119 12.07 -4.76 -3.39
C GLU A 119 11.46 -4.01 -4.60
N PRO A 120 12.01 -4.17 -5.82
CA PRO A 120 11.27 -3.82 -7.02
C PRO A 120 10.18 -4.88 -7.24
N VAL A 121 8.91 -4.52 -7.01
CA VAL A 121 7.79 -5.44 -7.25
C VAL A 121 7.54 -5.54 -8.76
N CYS A 122 8.28 -6.44 -9.39
CA CYS A 122 8.21 -6.77 -10.81
C CYS A 122 8.07 -8.29 -10.95
N MET A 123 6.93 -8.75 -11.47
CA MET A 123 6.55 -10.16 -11.51
C MET A 123 7.01 -10.83 -12.82
N GLU A 124 7.51 -12.06 -12.73
CA GLU A 124 7.80 -12.93 -13.89
C GLU A 124 6.76 -14.05 -14.04
N GLY A 125 5.87 -14.21 -13.06
CA GLY A 125 4.74 -15.13 -13.10
C GLY A 125 3.76 -14.87 -11.94
N PRO A 126 2.62 -15.59 -11.89
CA PRO A 126 1.68 -15.50 -10.77
C PRO A 126 2.41 -15.80 -9.45
N ASN A 127 2.33 -14.87 -8.50
CA ASN A 127 3.01 -14.98 -7.19
C ASN A 127 4.52 -15.28 -7.29
N LEU A 128 5.20 -14.81 -8.35
CA LEU A 128 6.64 -14.99 -8.53
C LEU A 128 7.31 -13.67 -8.93
N VAL A 129 8.08 -13.11 -8.00
CA VAL A 129 8.85 -11.87 -8.22
C VAL A 129 10.12 -12.19 -9.01
N LYS A 130 10.45 -11.33 -9.98
CA LYS A 130 11.71 -11.40 -10.74
C LYS A 130 12.90 -11.09 -9.83
N LYS A 131 13.65 -12.12 -9.44
CA LYS A 131 14.78 -11.99 -8.49
C LYS A 131 15.95 -11.12 -8.97
N GLN A 132 16.14 -11.00 -10.28
CA GLN A 132 17.26 -10.26 -10.87
C GLN A 132 16.75 -9.15 -11.78
N PHE A 133 15.89 -8.28 -11.24
CA PHE A 133 15.43 -7.08 -11.95
C PHE A 133 16.61 -6.12 -12.20
N LYS A 134 16.75 -5.65 -13.45
CA LYS A 134 17.77 -4.68 -13.87
C LYS A 134 17.12 -3.36 -14.29
N PRO A 135 17.81 -2.22 -14.10
CA PRO A 135 17.33 -0.96 -14.65
C PRO A 135 17.01 -1.06 -16.14
N GLY A 136 15.81 -0.63 -16.53
CA GLY A 136 15.34 -0.70 -17.92
C GLY A 136 14.60 -1.98 -18.31
N ASP A 137 14.56 -2.99 -17.43
CA ASP A 137 13.69 -4.15 -17.62
C ASP A 137 12.20 -3.74 -17.57
N ASP A 138 11.37 -4.44 -18.34
CA ASP A 138 9.93 -4.36 -18.18
C ASP A 138 9.52 -4.82 -16.78
N CYS A 139 8.59 -4.07 -16.17
CA CYS A 139 8.09 -4.35 -14.84
C CYS A 139 6.57 -4.52 -14.88
N LYS A 140 6.09 -5.73 -14.64
CA LYS A 140 4.68 -5.99 -14.37
C LYS A 140 4.46 -5.99 -12.85
N PRO A 141 3.61 -5.12 -12.28
CA PRO A 141 3.33 -5.14 -10.86
C PRO A 141 2.53 -6.38 -10.47
N ASP A 142 2.48 -6.69 -9.18
CA ASP A 142 1.65 -7.79 -8.68
C ASP A 142 0.17 -7.38 -8.69
N GLN A 143 -0.73 -8.36 -8.79
CA GLN A 143 -2.17 -8.14 -8.68
C GLN A 143 -2.79 -9.23 -7.82
N GLN A 144 -3.47 -8.82 -6.76
CA GLN A 144 -4.06 -9.73 -5.77
C GLN A 144 -5.48 -9.26 -5.50
N ASN A 145 -6.47 -10.13 -5.70
CA ASN A 145 -7.87 -9.83 -5.38
C ASN A 145 -8.36 -8.50 -6.02
N GLY A 146 -8.05 -8.31 -7.30
CA GLY A 146 -8.38 -7.08 -8.06
C GLY A 146 -7.46 -5.89 -7.81
N THR A 147 -6.72 -5.84 -6.70
CA THR A 147 -5.84 -4.73 -6.32
C THR A 147 -4.43 -4.87 -6.89
N TRP A 148 -3.92 -3.83 -7.55
CA TRP A 148 -2.53 -3.76 -7.99
C TRP A 148 -1.58 -3.48 -6.82
N ILE A 149 -0.42 -4.12 -6.75
CA ILE A 149 0.59 -3.88 -5.70
C ILE A 149 1.92 -3.49 -6.35
N MET A 150 2.43 -2.32 -5.96
CA MET A 150 3.61 -1.70 -6.56
C MET A 150 4.62 -1.31 -5.48
N GLN A 151 5.90 -1.42 -5.79
CA GLN A 151 6.99 -0.90 -4.96
C GLN A 151 8.18 -0.52 -5.84
N ALA A 152 8.78 0.64 -5.56
CA ALA A 152 9.84 1.23 -6.37
C ALA A 152 11.23 1.02 -5.75
N TYR A 153 11.47 -0.18 -5.21
CA TYR A 153 12.74 -0.56 -4.59
C TYR A 153 13.11 0.36 -3.41
N GLU A 154 14.24 1.07 -3.49
CA GLU A 154 14.79 1.84 -2.38
C GLU A 154 15.64 3.04 -2.86
N TRP A 155 15.96 3.94 -1.92
CA TRP A 155 16.95 5.03 -2.05
C TRP A 155 16.76 5.99 -3.22
N GLY A 156 15.54 6.08 -3.75
CA GLY A 156 15.30 6.85 -4.97
C GLY A 156 16.03 6.27 -6.19
N LYS A 157 16.41 4.98 -6.19
CA LYS A 157 16.95 4.32 -7.38
C LYS A 157 15.96 4.35 -8.55
N TYR A 158 14.66 4.34 -8.24
CA TYR A 158 13.59 4.41 -9.24
C TYR A 158 12.48 5.36 -8.83
N VAL A 159 11.81 5.94 -9.83
CA VAL A 159 10.43 6.43 -9.71
C VAL A 159 9.51 5.40 -10.34
N GLY A 160 8.60 4.82 -9.56
CA GLY A 160 7.51 4.01 -10.09
C GLY A 160 6.48 4.91 -10.78
N ARG A 161 6.12 4.58 -12.03
CA ARG A 161 5.10 5.29 -12.79
C ARG A 161 4.05 4.29 -13.26
N ALA A 162 2.83 4.45 -12.75
CA ALA A 162 1.64 3.77 -13.22
C ALA A 162 0.78 4.76 -14.00
N ASP A 163 0.51 4.44 -15.27
CA ASP A 163 -0.38 5.21 -16.12
C ASP A 163 -1.72 4.47 -16.18
N TYR A 164 -2.77 5.10 -15.65
CA TYR A 164 -4.13 4.57 -15.61
C TYR A 164 -5.06 5.34 -16.56
N GLU A 165 -6.08 4.66 -17.07
CA GLU A 165 -7.24 5.26 -17.73
C GLU A 165 -8.47 5.05 -16.84
N TYR A 166 -9.24 6.11 -16.61
CA TYR A 166 -10.51 6.05 -15.88
C TYR A 166 -11.65 6.35 -16.84
N LYS A 167 -12.61 5.43 -16.96
CA LYS A 167 -13.74 5.55 -17.89
C LYS A 167 -14.96 4.85 -17.32
N ASN A 168 -16.09 5.56 -17.24
CA ASN A 168 -17.39 5.01 -16.83
C ASN A 168 -17.37 4.27 -15.47
N GLY A 169 -16.58 4.74 -14.51
CA GLY A 169 -16.47 4.08 -13.20
C GLY A 169 -15.40 2.98 -13.14
N GLU A 170 -14.77 2.64 -14.27
CA GLU A 170 -13.71 1.62 -14.32
C GLU A 170 -12.33 2.26 -14.43
N LEU A 171 -11.39 1.77 -13.61
CA LEU A 171 -9.99 2.18 -13.62
C LEU A 171 -9.12 1.05 -14.21
N GLU A 172 -8.47 1.31 -15.33
CA GLU A 172 -7.63 0.33 -16.04
C GLU A 172 -6.15 0.75 -16.02
N LEU A 173 -5.26 -0.15 -15.56
CA LEU A 173 -3.81 0.06 -15.65
C LEU A 173 -3.34 -0.13 -17.10
N LYS A 174 -2.94 0.96 -17.78
CA LYS A 174 -2.47 0.91 -19.18
C LYS A 174 -0.99 0.57 -19.27
N SER A 175 -0.18 1.09 -18.35
CA SER A 175 1.24 0.74 -18.27
C SER A 175 1.82 0.98 -16.89
N TYR A 176 2.84 0.20 -16.54
CA TYR A 176 3.67 0.44 -15.35
C TYR A 176 5.15 0.33 -15.73
N LYS A 177 5.99 1.19 -15.13
CA LYS A 177 7.44 1.12 -15.27
C LYS A 177 8.16 1.65 -14.04
N LEU A 178 9.34 1.09 -13.78
CA LEU A 178 10.31 1.65 -12.85
C LEU A 178 11.32 2.49 -13.64
N ILE A 179 11.26 3.82 -13.48
CA ILE A 179 12.14 4.76 -14.19
C ILE A 179 13.41 4.94 -13.36
N PRO A 180 14.60 4.52 -13.83
CA PRO A 180 15.83 4.66 -13.07
C PRO A 180 16.21 6.13 -12.89
N ILE A 181 16.70 6.47 -11.70
CA ILE A 181 17.29 7.78 -11.42
C ILE A 181 18.81 7.61 -11.43
N ASN A 182 19.47 8.28 -12.37
CA ASN A 182 20.93 8.29 -12.55
C ASN A 182 21.54 9.59 -12.01
#